data_AF-A0A0G0MPM8-F1
#
_entry.id   AF-A0A0G0MPM8-F1
#
_cell.length_a   1.000
_cell.length_b   1.000
_cell.length_c   1.000
_cell.angle_alpha   90.00
_cell.angle_beta   90.00
_cell.angle_gamma   90.00
#
_symmetry.space_group_name_H-M   'P 1'
#
loop_
_entity.id
_entity.type
_entity.pdbx_description
1 polymer ?
#
loop_
_entity_poly.entity_id
_entity_poly.type
_entity_poly.pdbx_seq_one_letter_code
_entity_poly.pdbx_strand_id
1 'polypeptide(L)'
;MEQHKFFLYARKSTDVEDKQMRSIEDQIAELRAFAKQENLNITDVFIEKQSAKIPGRPIFGEMLKRIEDGEANGILAWHADRLARNSVDGGRIIYLLDTGKLASLKFPTLWFESTPQGKFMLNIVFGQSKYLKSQGISNLRLASRAVRGEPMFPYLSALRAAESVGQKSESLILVRAVGFEPTTPAM
;
A
#
# COMPACT_ATOMS: atom_id res chain seq x y z
N MET A 1 -4.36 -29.83 -10.77
CA MET A 1 -4.19 -28.57 -10.01
C MET A 1 -5.10 -27.55 -10.66
N GLU A 2 -6.14 -27.08 -9.96
CA GLU A 2 -6.99 -26.02 -10.51
C GLU A 2 -6.14 -24.78 -10.76
N GLN A 3 -6.13 -24.30 -12.00
CA GLN A 3 -5.46 -23.05 -12.33
C GLN A 3 -6.30 -21.91 -11.75
N HIS A 4 -5.73 -21.19 -10.79
CA HIS A 4 -6.36 -19.99 -10.25
C HIS A 4 -6.59 -18.97 -11.37
N LYS A 5 -7.79 -18.40 -11.38
CA LYS A 5 -8.18 -17.30 -12.28
C LYS A 5 -7.91 -15.99 -11.56
N PHE A 6 -7.18 -15.09 -12.22
CA PHE A 6 -6.75 -13.84 -11.65
C PHE A 6 -7.44 -12.65 -12.32
N PHE A 7 -7.80 -11.67 -11.51
CA PHE A 7 -8.13 -10.33 -11.98
C PHE A 7 -6.92 -9.41 -11.83
N LEU A 8 -6.61 -8.65 -12.87
CA LEU A 8 -5.56 -7.65 -12.85
C LEU A 8 -6.17 -6.31 -12.44
N TYR A 9 -5.69 -5.72 -11.35
CA TYR A 9 -6.17 -4.44 -10.85
C TYR A 9 -5.08 -3.36 -10.92
N ALA A 10 -5.35 -2.31 -11.70
CA ALA A 10 -4.49 -1.14 -11.83
C ALA A 10 -5.24 0.13 -11.41
N ARG A 11 -4.55 1.04 -10.73
CA ARG A 11 -5.16 2.29 -10.23
C ARG A 11 -4.24 3.49 -10.33
N LYS A 12 -4.78 4.62 -10.77
CA LYS A 12 -4.16 5.94 -10.65
C LYS A 12 -5.04 6.85 -9.79
N SER A 13 -4.42 7.55 -8.84
CA SER A 13 -5.12 8.55 -8.03
C SER A 13 -5.30 9.81 -8.88
N THR A 14 -6.50 10.40 -8.86
CA THR A 14 -6.80 11.72 -9.46
C THR A 14 -6.26 12.90 -8.66
N ASP A 15 -5.95 12.69 -7.37
CA ASP A 15 -5.28 13.69 -6.54
C ASP A 15 -3.81 13.88 -6.94
N VAL A 16 -3.57 14.97 -7.67
CA VAL A 16 -2.32 15.74 -7.84
C VAL A 16 -1.19 15.07 -8.64
N GLU A 17 -0.53 15.94 -9.42
CA GLU A 17 0.66 15.73 -10.24
C GLU A 17 1.88 15.16 -9.48
N ASP A 18 1.82 13.90 -9.06
CA ASP A 18 3.05 13.13 -8.92
C ASP A 18 3.52 12.79 -10.34
N LYS A 19 4.28 13.70 -10.96
CA LYS A 19 5.00 13.46 -12.23
C LYS A 19 5.91 12.21 -12.18
N GLN A 20 6.14 11.66 -10.98
CA GLN A 20 6.90 10.42 -10.75
C GLN A 20 6.05 9.16 -10.55
N MET A 21 4.72 9.22 -10.55
CA MET A 21 3.88 8.01 -10.50
C MET A 21 3.72 7.39 -11.89
N ARG A 22 4.21 6.14 -12.05
CA ARG A 22 4.08 5.32 -13.27
C ARG A 22 2.67 5.41 -13.87
N SER A 23 2.60 5.52 -15.19
CA SER A 23 1.33 5.58 -15.89
C SER A 23 0.51 4.30 -15.64
N ILE A 24 -0.80 4.37 -15.87
CA ILE A 24 -1.66 3.16 -15.77
C ILE A 24 -1.18 2.11 -16.78
N GLU A 25 -0.77 2.55 -17.96
CA GLU A 25 -0.27 1.70 -19.04
C GLU A 25 1.00 0.97 -18.64
N ASP A 26 1.95 1.66 -18.01
CA ASP A 26 3.18 1.05 -17.49
C ASP A 26 2.87 -0.01 -16.42
N GLN A 27 1.96 0.31 -15.49
CA GLN A 27 1.52 -0.65 -14.47
C GLN A 27 0.92 -1.90 -15.11
N ILE A 28 0.04 -1.74 -16.11
CA ILE A 28 -0.59 -2.88 -16.79
C ILE A 28 0.45 -3.69 -17.55
N ALA A 29 1.38 -3.05 -18.26
CA ALA A 29 2.43 -3.74 -19.00
C ALA A 29 3.28 -4.63 -18.09
N GLU A 30 3.68 -4.10 -16.94
CA GLU A 30 4.50 -4.81 -15.97
C GLU A 30 3.73 -5.90 -15.23
N LEU A 31 2.46 -5.67 -14.90
CA LEU A 31 1.58 -6.70 -14.36
C LEU A 31 1.35 -7.84 -15.35
N ARG A 32 1.20 -7.53 -16.65
CA ARG A 32 1.08 -8.56 -17.70
C ARG A 32 2.39 -9.32 -17.89
N ALA A 33 3.54 -8.65 -17.83
CA ALA A 33 4.84 -9.32 -17.88
C ALA A 33 5.02 -10.27 -16.70
N PHE A 34 4.69 -9.82 -15.49
CA PHE A 34 4.71 -10.64 -14.28
C PHE A 34 3.75 -11.83 -14.38
N ALA A 35 2.52 -11.61 -14.85
CA ALA A 35 1.55 -12.68 -15.07
C ALA A 35 2.06 -13.73 -16.06
N LYS A 36 2.74 -13.31 -17.13
CA LYS A 36 3.35 -14.23 -18.10
C LYS A 36 4.51 -15.03 -17.50
N GLN A 37 5.35 -14.39 -16.69
CA GLN A 37 6.48 -15.03 -16.03
C GLN A 37 6.01 -16.10 -15.03
N GLU A 38 5.00 -15.78 -14.23
CA GLU A 38 4.45 -16.67 -13.20
C GLU A 38 3.35 -17.60 -13.75
N ASN A 39 3.11 -17.57 -15.07
CA ASN A 39 2.08 -18.34 -15.78
C ASN A 39 0.67 -18.21 -15.18
N LEU A 40 0.28 -16.99 -14.81
CA LEU A 40 -1.01 -16.65 -14.23
C LEU A 40 -2.08 -16.49 -15.31
N ASN A 41 -3.26 -17.08 -15.08
CA ASN A 41 -4.40 -16.93 -15.95
C ASN A 41 -5.17 -15.64 -15.62
N ILE A 42 -5.00 -14.59 -16.42
CA ILE A 42 -5.70 -13.31 -16.23
C ILE A 42 -7.05 -13.34 -16.97
N THR A 43 -8.15 -13.37 -16.21
CA THR A 43 -9.51 -13.39 -16.77
C THR A 43 -9.97 -12.00 -17.21
N ASP A 44 -9.65 -10.97 -16.41
CA ASP A 44 -10.10 -9.59 -16.66
C ASP A 44 -9.14 -8.55 -16.10
N VAL A 45 -9.24 -7.32 -16.64
CA VAL A 45 -8.43 -6.17 -16.27
C VAL A 45 -9.32 -5.03 -15.79
N PHE A 46 -9.12 -4.61 -14.54
CA PHE A 46 -9.85 -3.53 -13.88
C PHE A 46 -8.96 -2.30 -13.74
N ILE A 47 -9.42 -1.17 -14.31
CA ILE A 47 -8.68 0.10 -14.32
C ILE A 47 -9.46 1.16 -13.55
N GLU A 48 -8.96 1.53 -12.37
CA GLU A 48 -9.61 2.51 -11.50
C GLU A 48 -8.91 3.87 -11.58
N LYS A 49 -9.68 4.95 -11.75
CA LYS A 49 -9.18 6.34 -11.78
C LYS A 49 -9.50 7.10 -10.48
N GLN A 50 -10.17 6.47 -9.52
CA GLN A 50 -10.51 7.10 -8.25
C GLN A 50 -9.45 6.91 -7.15
N SER A 51 -9.46 7.85 -6.19
CA SER A 51 -8.65 7.78 -4.98
C SER A 51 -9.17 6.70 -4.03
N ALA A 52 -8.27 5.92 -3.42
CA ALA A 52 -8.62 4.89 -2.43
C ALA A 52 -8.69 5.42 -0.98
N LYS A 53 -8.73 6.76 -0.80
CA LYS A 53 -8.81 7.40 0.52
C LYS A 53 -10.15 7.13 1.23
N ILE A 54 -11.23 7.11 0.47
CA ILE A 54 -12.60 6.92 0.94
C ILE A 54 -13.16 5.66 0.25
N PRO A 55 -13.96 4.82 0.93
CA PRO A 55 -14.70 3.74 0.29
C PRO A 55 -15.67 4.26 -0.79
N GLY A 56 -16.18 3.37 -1.65
CA GLY A 56 -17.13 3.73 -2.71
C GLY A 56 -16.55 3.74 -4.12
N ARG A 57 -15.46 2.99 -4.35
CA ARG A 57 -14.85 2.79 -5.67
C ARG A 57 -15.69 1.80 -6.48
N PRO A 58 -16.32 2.20 -7.61
CA PRO A 58 -17.25 1.35 -8.34
C PRO A 58 -16.56 0.15 -8.98
N ILE A 59 -15.40 0.35 -9.62
CA ILE A 59 -14.70 -0.71 -10.35
C ILE A 59 -14.06 -1.71 -9.37
N PHE A 60 -13.52 -1.21 -8.26
CA PHE A 60 -13.05 -2.08 -7.17
C PHE A 60 -14.20 -2.89 -6.54
N GLY A 61 -15.35 -2.24 -6.29
CA GLY A 61 -16.53 -2.91 -5.75
C GLY A 61 -17.06 -4.00 -6.68
N GLU A 62 -17.13 -3.72 -7.98
CA GLU A 62 -17.51 -4.67 -9.01
C GLU A 62 -16.55 -5.86 -9.06
N MET A 63 -15.23 -5.61 -9.06
CA MET A 63 -14.21 -6.66 -9.02
C MET A 63 -14.39 -7.59 -7.81
N LEU A 64 -14.61 -7.03 -6.61
CA LEU A 64 -14.85 -7.85 -5.41
C LEU A 64 -16.13 -8.66 -5.51
N LYS A 65 -17.20 -8.09 -6.07
CA LYS A 65 -18.46 -8.81 -6.29
C LYS A 65 -18.27 -10.00 -7.22
N ARG A 66 -17.56 -9.82 -8.34
CA ARG A 66 -17.25 -10.91 -9.28
C ARG A 66 -16.40 -12.02 -8.66
N ILE A 67 -15.52 -11.67 -7.72
CA ILE A 67 -14.79 -12.66 -6.89
C ILE A 67 -15.75 -13.38 -5.94
N GLU A 68 -16.68 -12.65 -5.32
CA GLU A 68 -17.70 -13.24 -4.44
C GLU A 68 -18.64 -14.20 -5.17
N ASP A 69 -18.89 -13.94 -6.46
CA ASP A 69 -19.67 -14.75 -7.39
C ASP A 69 -18.87 -15.95 -7.98
N GLY A 70 -17.56 -16.04 -7.69
CA GLY A 70 -16.70 -17.16 -8.06
C GLY A 70 -16.10 -17.10 -9.47
N GLU A 71 -16.17 -15.94 -10.13
CA GLU A 71 -15.61 -15.78 -11.49
C GLU A 71 -14.08 -15.85 -11.51
N ALA A 72 -13.45 -15.39 -10.42
CA ALA A 72 -12.02 -15.46 -10.17
C ALA A 72 -11.74 -15.65 -8.68
N ASN A 73 -10.62 -16.30 -8.38
CA ASN A 73 -10.15 -16.57 -7.02
C ASN A 73 -8.76 -15.98 -6.76
N GLY A 74 -8.30 -15.11 -7.66
CA GLY A 74 -7.00 -14.46 -7.63
C GLY A 74 -7.10 -12.96 -7.91
N ILE A 75 -6.28 -12.16 -7.24
CA ILE A 75 -6.05 -10.76 -7.61
C ILE A 75 -4.55 -10.56 -7.85
N LEU A 76 -4.23 -9.90 -8.96
CA LEU A 76 -2.90 -9.40 -9.27
C LEU A 76 -2.95 -7.87 -9.27
N ALA A 77 -2.17 -7.24 -8.40
CA ALA A 77 -2.07 -5.79 -8.31
C ALA A 77 -0.62 -5.33 -8.20
N TRP A 78 -0.34 -4.08 -8.54
CA TRP A 78 1.02 -3.55 -8.55
C TRP A 78 1.66 -3.58 -7.15
N HIS A 79 0.93 -3.09 -6.16
CA HIS A 79 1.35 -3.02 -4.75
C HIS A 79 0.10 -2.98 -3.86
N ALA A 80 0.21 -3.38 -2.61
CA ALA A 80 -0.91 -3.44 -1.65
C ALA A 80 -1.61 -2.06 -1.49
N ASP A 81 -0.85 -0.96 -1.48
CA ASP A 81 -1.37 0.41 -1.41
C ASP A 81 -2.19 0.84 -2.64
N ARG A 82 -2.07 0.12 -3.77
CA ARG A 82 -2.91 0.35 -4.95
C ARG A 82 -4.25 -0.32 -4.80
N LEU A 83 -4.28 -1.46 -4.11
CA LEU A 83 -5.47 -2.26 -3.86
C LEU A 83 -6.38 -1.63 -2.79
N ALA A 84 -5.83 -1.24 -1.62
CA ALA A 84 -6.57 -0.56 -0.56
C ALA A 84 -5.72 0.47 0.22
N ARG A 85 -6.33 1.60 0.59
CA ARG A 85 -5.72 2.64 1.45
C ARG A 85 -6.61 3.07 2.63
N ASN A 86 -7.67 2.31 2.88
CA ASN A 86 -8.58 2.51 3.98
C ASN A 86 -8.90 1.17 4.64
N SER A 87 -9.33 1.22 5.90
CA SER A 87 -9.59 0.03 6.71
C SER A 87 -10.79 -0.78 6.20
N VAL A 88 -11.75 -0.15 5.52
CA VAL A 88 -12.94 -0.83 5.01
C VAL A 88 -12.57 -1.72 3.82
N ASP A 89 -11.95 -1.15 2.79
CA ASP A 89 -11.55 -1.90 1.59
C ASP A 89 -10.46 -2.95 1.91
N GLY A 90 -9.50 -2.59 2.78
CA GLY A 90 -8.49 -3.54 3.26
C GLY A 90 -9.13 -4.71 4.01
N GLY A 91 -10.07 -4.40 4.91
CA GLY A 91 -10.83 -5.41 5.65
C GLY A 91 -11.65 -6.33 4.74
N ARG A 92 -12.26 -5.81 3.67
CA ARG A 92 -12.97 -6.64 2.68
C ARG A 92 -12.05 -7.64 1.98
N ILE A 93 -10.84 -7.23 1.59
CA ILE A 93 -9.86 -8.14 0.97
C ILE A 93 -9.44 -9.24 1.95
N ILE A 94 -9.13 -8.86 3.20
CA ILE A 94 -8.76 -9.81 4.25
C ILE A 94 -9.91 -10.79 4.52
N TYR A 95 -11.13 -10.29 4.61
CA TYR A 95 -12.32 -11.13 4.79
C TYR A 95 -12.46 -12.15 3.65
N LEU A 96 -12.27 -11.75 2.40
CA LEU A 96 -12.33 -12.68 1.26
C LEU A 96 -11.20 -13.73 1.30
N LEU A 97 -10.02 -13.36 1.81
CA LEU A 97 -8.92 -14.31 2.06
C LEU A 97 -9.24 -15.26 3.21
N ASP A 98 -9.99 -14.82 4.22
CA ASP A 98 -10.44 -15.64 5.35
C ASP A 98 -11.54 -16.62 4.97
N THR A 99 -12.49 -16.19 4.14
CA THR A 99 -13.55 -17.08 3.64
C THR A 99 -13.08 -18.00 2.51
N GLY A 100 -11.83 -17.88 2.05
CA GLY A 100 -11.27 -18.67 0.94
C GLY A 100 -11.83 -18.33 -0.44
N LYS A 101 -12.68 -17.28 -0.54
CA LYS A 101 -13.21 -16.79 -1.82
C LYS A 101 -12.09 -16.17 -2.68
N LEU A 102 -11.17 -15.48 -2.01
CA LEU A 102 -9.91 -15.06 -2.59
C LEU A 102 -8.83 -16.07 -2.13
N ALA A 103 -8.40 -16.94 -3.04
CA ALA A 103 -7.39 -17.96 -2.75
C ALA A 103 -5.96 -17.41 -2.90
N SER A 104 -5.74 -16.51 -3.87
CA SER A 104 -4.42 -15.99 -4.18
C SER A 104 -4.41 -14.47 -4.34
N LEU A 105 -3.40 -13.84 -3.79
CA LEU A 105 -3.15 -12.41 -3.96
C LEU A 105 -1.68 -12.22 -4.30
N LYS A 106 -1.39 -11.60 -5.44
CA LYS A 106 -0.03 -11.46 -5.96
C LYS A 106 0.30 -9.99 -6.21
N PHE A 107 1.54 -9.65 -5.91
CA PHE A 107 2.13 -8.35 -6.20
C PHE A 107 3.57 -8.54 -6.72
N PRO A 108 4.01 -7.79 -7.76
CA PRO A 108 5.41 -7.79 -8.17
C PRO A 108 6.36 -7.27 -7.08
N THR A 109 5.88 -6.34 -6.25
CA THR A 109 6.70 -5.63 -5.25
C THR A 109 6.69 -6.27 -3.86
N LEU A 110 5.79 -7.22 -3.62
CA LEU A 110 5.54 -7.80 -2.30
C LEU A 110 5.19 -9.27 -2.44
N TRP A 111 5.99 -10.14 -1.85
CA TRP A 111 5.62 -11.53 -1.68
C TRP A 111 4.54 -11.66 -0.61
N PHE A 112 3.44 -12.32 -0.94
CA PHE A 112 2.33 -12.58 -0.03
C PHE A 112 1.84 -14.01 -0.20
N GLU A 113 1.50 -14.62 0.94
CA GLU A 113 0.84 -15.92 1.02
C GLU A 113 -0.36 -15.82 1.97
N SER A 114 -1.42 -16.56 1.69
CA SER A 114 -2.66 -16.55 2.48
C SER A 114 -2.54 -17.36 3.79
N THR A 115 -1.39 -17.27 4.46
CA THR A 115 -1.18 -17.83 5.81
C THR A 115 -1.70 -16.85 6.87
N PRO A 116 -2.03 -17.30 8.09
CA PRO A 116 -2.42 -16.39 9.18
C PRO A 116 -1.40 -15.25 9.40
N GLN A 117 -0.11 -15.58 9.30
CA GLN A 117 0.99 -14.63 9.39
C GLN A 117 1.00 -13.66 8.19
N GLY A 118 0.80 -14.16 6.97
CA GLY A 118 0.72 -13.34 5.77
C GLY A 118 -0.45 -12.35 5.83
N LYS A 119 -1.62 -12.79 6.28
CA LYS A 119 -2.81 -11.94 6.48
C LYS A 119 -2.61 -10.88 7.55
N PHE A 120 -1.93 -11.22 8.65
CA PHE A 120 -1.51 -10.25 9.66
C PHE A 120 -0.57 -9.20 9.05
N MET A 121 0.46 -9.62 8.33
CA MET A 121 1.40 -8.71 7.66
C MET A 121 0.69 -7.81 6.63
N LEU A 122 -0.26 -8.35 5.87
CA LEU A 122 -1.03 -7.59 4.91
C LEU A 122 -1.89 -6.50 5.59
N ASN A 123 -2.50 -6.79 6.74
CA ASN A 123 -3.19 -5.78 7.56
C ASN A 123 -2.24 -4.67 8.00
N ILE A 124 -1.02 -5.01 8.44
CA ILE A 124 0.00 -4.03 8.81
C ILE A 124 0.39 -3.17 7.59
N VAL A 125 0.57 -3.76 6.41
CA VAL A 125 0.92 -3.04 5.18
C VAL A 125 -0.19 -2.07 4.75
N PHE A 126 -1.47 -2.47 4.82
CA PHE A 126 -2.59 -1.56 4.57
C PHE A 126 -2.63 -0.42 5.58
N GLY A 127 -2.37 -0.72 6.87
CA GLY A 127 -2.28 0.28 7.94
C GLY A 127 -1.14 1.29 7.73
N GLN A 128 0.06 0.80 7.40
CA GLN A 128 1.22 1.64 7.11
C GLN A 128 0.98 2.54 5.89
N SER A 129 0.38 1.99 4.82
CA SER A 129 0.06 2.75 3.62
C SER A 129 -0.91 3.92 3.91
N LYS A 130 -1.85 3.73 4.84
CA LYS A 130 -2.74 4.79 5.34
C LYS A 130 -1.97 5.81 6.17
N TYR A 131 -1.15 5.35 7.13
CA TYR A 131 -0.38 6.20 8.05
C TYR A 131 0.67 7.08 7.33
N LEU A 132 1.51 6.49 6.48
CA LEU A 132 2.59 7.23 5.79
C LEU A 132 2.02 8.35 4.91
N LYS A 133 0.91 8.07 4.22
CA LYS A 133 0.23 9.08 3.39
C LYS A 133 -0.51 10.12 4.21
N SER A 134 -1.16 9.74 5.32
CA SER A 134 -1.84 10.73 6.17
C SER A 134 -0.87 11.69 6.84
N GLN A 135 0.36 11.24 7.11
CA GLN A 135 1.42 12.06 7.69
C GLN A 135 2.27 12.82 6.64
N GLY A 136 2.04 12.61 5.34
CA GLY A 136 2.88 13.19 4.29
C GLY A 136 4.36 12.76 4.37
N ILE A 137 4.63 11.58 4.95
CA ILE A 137 5.98 11.06 5.19
C ILE A 137 6.38 10.19 4.00
N SER A 138 7.33 10.66 3.20
CA SER A 138 8.03 9.86 2.20
C SER A 138 9.16 9.04 2.87
N ASN A 139 9.56 7.92 2.26
CA ASN A 139 10.61 7.02 2.77
C ASN A 139 11.96 7.74 3.04
N LEU A 140 12.21 8.87 2.37
CA LEU A 140 13.39 9.74 2.57
C LEU A 140 13.40 10.46 3.92
N ARG A 141 12.24 10.76 4.52
CA ARG A 141 12.11 11.43 5.84
C ARG A 141 12.47 10.48 7.00
N LEU A 142 12.13 9.20 6.85
CA LEU A 142 12.51 8.11 7.76
C LEU A 142 14.03 7.87 7.76
N ALA A 143 14.66 7.89 6.57
CA ALA A 143 16.11 7.73 6.43
C ALA A 143 16.91 8.85 7.14
N SER A 144 16.40 10.10 7.17
CA SER A 144 17.03 11.21 7.91
C SER A 144 16.91 11.10 9.44
N ARG A 145 15.88 10.41 9.94
CA ARG A 145 15.69 10.11 11.37
C ARG A 145 16.71 9.07 11.87
N ALA A 146 17.02 8.07 11.05
CA ALA A 146 17.97 6.99 11.38
C ALA A 146 19.40 7.45 11.57
N VAL A 147 19.85 8.44 10.78
CA VAL A 147 21.22 8.97 10.85
C VAL A 147 21.47 9.82 12.11
N ARG A 148 20.42 10.27 12.82
CA ARG A 148 20.51 10.86 14.17
C ARG A 148 20.52 9.81 15.30
N GLY A 149 20.16 8.57 14.98
CA GLY A 149 19.95 7.45 15.92
C GLY A 149 18.54 6.85 15.91
N GLU A 150 17.56 7.38 15.16
CA GLU A 150 16.16 6.90 15.19
C GLU A 150 15.83 5.93 14.02
N PRO A 151 15.74 4.62 14.22
CA PRO A 151 15.98 3.62 13.18
C PRO A 151 14.82 3.52 12.20
N MET A 152 14.89 2.53 11.32
CA MET A 152 14.28 2.57 9.99
C MET A 152 12.97 1.77 9.83
N PHE A 153 12.52 1.02 10.84
CA PHE A 153 11.16 0.46 10.87
C PHE A 153 10.27 1.39 11.67
N PRO A 154 9.09 1.84 11.24
CA PRO A 154 8.27 2.77 12.05
C PRO A 154 8.16 2.40 13.54
N TYR A 155 8.08 1.11 13.83
CA TYR A 155 8.12 0.56 15.18
C TYR A 155 9.50 0.62 15.87
N LEU A 156 10.59 0.20 15.21
CA LEU A 156 11.93 0.40 15.78
C LEU A 156 12.32 1.88 15.81
N SER A 157 11.89 2.69 14.83
CA SER A 157 12.05 4.14 14.72
C SER A 157 11.47 4.76 15.97
N ALA A 158 10.25 4.35 16.31
CA ALA A 158 9.58 4.70 17.55
C ALA A 158 10.33 4.14 18.78
N LEU A 159 10.87 2.92 18.74
CA LEU A 159 11.67 2.35 19.85
C LEU A 159 12.97 3.12 20.11
N ARG A 160 13.87 3.35 19.14
CA ARG A 160 15.08 4.12 19.46
C ARG A 160 14.85 5.62 19.56
N ALA A 161 13.78 6.17 18.97
CA ALA A 161 13.35 7.53 19.33
C ALA A 161 13.02 7.56 20.84
N ALA A 162 12.27 6.59 21.36
CA ALA A 162 11.98 6.46 22.78
C ALA A 162 13.24 6.22 23.65
N GLU A 163 14.21 5.42 23.19
CA GLU A 163 15.49 5.21 23.91
C GLU A 163 16.39 6.47 23.95
N SER A 164 16.13 7.48 23.11
CA SER A 164 16.98 8.69 22.98
C SER A 164 16.47 9.94 23.72
N VAL A 165 15.28 9.88 24.33
CA VAL A 165 14.66 10.98 25.07
C VAL A 165 15.48 11.32 26.33
N GLY A 166 15.91 12.59 26.45
CA GLY A 166 16.72 13.09 27.57
C GLY A 166 18.24 13.06 27.35
N GLN A 167 18.72 12.54 26.21
CA GLN A 167 20.16 12.41 25.92
C GLN A 167 20.70 13.37 24.85
N LYS A 168 19.85 14.05 24.05
CA LYS A 168 20.28 14.98 22.97
C LYS A 168 19.40 16.24 22.87
N SER A 169 19.98 17.36 22.41
CA SER A 169 19.33 18.68 22.27
C SER A 169 18.38 18.77 21.06
N GLU A 170 17.22 19.44 21.23
CA GLU A 170 16.14 19.55 20.23
C GLU A 170 16.55 20.21 18.90
N SER A 171 17.50 21.15 18.94
CA SER A 171 18.00 21.84 17.73
C SER A 171 18.73 20.91 16.77
N LEU A 172 19.25 19.79 17.26
CA LEU A 172 19.90 18.75 16.47
C LEU A 172 18.90 17.76 15.85
N ILE A 173 17.61 17.81 16.22
CA ILE A 173 16.56 16.84 15.87
C ILE A 173 15.58 17.38 14.81
N LEU A 174 15.48 18.69 14.60
CA LEU A 174 14.61 19.26 13.55
C LEU A 174 15.36 19.47 12.23
N VAL A 175 14.71 19.20 11.09
CA VAL A 175 15.23 19.58 9.77
C VAL A 175 14.53 20.86 9.36
N ARG A 176 15.30 21.95 9.23
CA ARG A 176 14.77 23.21 8.73
C ARG A 176 14.60 23.13 7.22
N ALA A 177 13.36 23.12 6.77
CA ALA A 177 12.98 23.23 5.37
C ALA A 177 11.98 24.39 5.26
N VAL A 178 12.29 25.37 4.41
CA VAL A 178 11.48 26.57 4.23
C VAL A 178 10.08 26.16 3.75
N GLY A 179 9.05 26.59 4.48
CA GLY A 179 7.64 26.29 4.19
C GLY A 179 7.03 25.12 4.98
N PHE A 180 7.80 24.42 5.83
CA PHE A 180 7.29 23.36 6.72
C PHE A 180 7.52 23.64 8.22
N GLU A 181 7.97 24.85 8.56
CA GLU A 181 8.13 25.27 9.96
C GLU A 181 6.81 25.84 10.51
N PRO A 182 6.43 25.56 11.78
CA PRO A 182 5.39 26.34 12.42
C PRO A 182 5.88 27.79 12.54
N THR A 183 5.08 28.73 12.04
CA THR A 183 5.39 30.16 12.17
C THR A 183 5.56 30.48 13.65
N THR A 184 6.74 30.95 14.01
CA THR A 184 7.02 31.41 15.37
C THR A 184 6.02 32.53 15.70
N PRO A 185 5.34 32.53 16.86
CA PRO A 185 4.54 33.69 17.24
C PRO A 185 5.51 34.86 17.37
N ALA A 186 5.24 35.93 16.64
CA ALA A 186 5.98 37.17 16.78
C ALA A 186 5.87 37.64 18.24
N MET A 187 7.02 38.03 18.80
CA MET A 187 7.16 38.56 20.15
C MET A 187 6.30 39.81 20.37
#